data_AF-A0A829YDD7-F1
#
_entry.id   AF-A0A829YDD7-F1
#
_cell.length_a   1.000
_cell.length_b   1.000
_cell.length_c   1.000
_cell.angle_alpha   90.00
_cell.angle_beta   90.00
_cell.angle_gamma   90.00
#
_symmetry.space_group_name_H-M   'P 1'
#
loop_
_entity.id
_entity.type
_entity.pdbx_description
1 polymer ?
#
loop_
_entity_poly.entity_id
_entity_poly.type
_entity_poly.pdbx_seq_one_letter_code
_entity_poly.pdbx_strand_id
1 'polypeptide(L)'
;MRLSSAVLGNVRSRLIVATHVHRKSAALAIGVSLLATLGACTNTPTLTKERVAQSDASVQQAQQAVGQSEAGAIELQRARDKLSVAKAALAKDQPQEAERSAAQAHLYAELAIAKSQSASARKAADEVLASVEVLRTEAERTSPTQR
;
A
#
# COMPACT_ATOMS: atom_id res chain seq x y z
N MET A 1 46.86 -33.50 -24.54
CA MET A 1 46.56 -32.71 -25.76
C MET A 1 46.28 -31.27 -25.31
N ARG A 2 47.16 -30.33 -25.70
CA ARG A 2 47.17 -28.87 -25.42
C ARG A 2 47.42 -28.47 -23.93
N LEU A 3 48.64 -28.24 -23.46
CA LEU A 3 49.64 -27.15 -23.67
C LEU A 3 49.17 -25.74 -23.28
N SER A 4 50.03 -25.13 -22.44
CA SER A 4 50.30 -23.69 -22.28
C SER A 4 49.33 -22.84 -21.44
N SER A 5 49.74 -21.93 -20.57
CA SER A 5 50.98 -21.63 -19.82
C SER A 5 50.72 -20.30 -19.08
N ALA A 6 51.54 -20.03 -18.06
CA ALA A 6 51.93 -18.71 -17.57
C ALA A 6 50.91 -17.85 -16.79
N VAL A 7 51.04 -18.02 -15.47
CA VAL A 7 51.02 -16.94 -14.48
C VAL A 7 51.94 -15.79 -14.91
N LEU A 8 51.49 -14.53 -14.84
CA LEU A 8 52.19 -13.39 -14.20
C LEU A 8 51.48 -12.06 -14.54
N GLY A 9 51.09 -11.33 -13.48
CA GLY A 9 51.16 -9.88 -13.38
C GLY A 9 50.38 -9.01 -14.37
N ASN A 10 49.53 -8.12 -13.87
CA ASN A 10 49.99 -6.78 -13.48
C ASN A 10 48.79 -5.92 -13.04
N VAL A 11 48.76 -5.57 -11.77
CA VAL A 11 48.00 -4.43 -11.25
C VAL A 11 48.59 -3.18 -11.88
N ARG A 12 47.85 -2.52 -12.78
CA ARG A 12 48.17 -1.16 -13.22
C ARG A 12 47.03 -0.22 -12.93
N SER A 13 46.97 0.13 -11.65
CA SER A 13 46.64 1.46 -11.19
C SER A 13 47.41 2.48 -12.04
N ARG A 14 46.69 3.27 -12.85
CA ARG A 14 47.16 4.54 -13.38
C ARG A 14 46.07 5.58 -13.22
N LEU A 15 46.00 6.05 -11.99
CA LEU A 15 45.63 7.41 -11.63
C LEU A 15 46.48 8.39 -12.46
N ILE A 16 45.98 8.87 -13.59
CA ILE A 16 46.46 10.14 -14.17
C ILE A 16 45.25 10.90 -14.70
N VAL A 17 44.75 11.75 -13.81
CA VAL A 17 44.02 12.97 -14.14
C VAL A 17 44.93 13.80 -15.06
N ALA A 18 44.55 13.96 -16.32
CA ALA A 18 45.18 14.88 -17.26
C ALA A 18 44.18 16.01 -17.56
N THR A 19 44.16 16.95 -16.63
CA THR A 19 43.57 18.28 -16.77
C THR A 19 44.31 19.06 -17.86
N HIS A 20 43.77 19.09 -19.08
CA HIS A 20 44.12 20.10 -20.07
C HIS A 20 43.06 21.20 -20.07
N VAL A 21 43.14 22.09 -19.08
CA VAL A 21 42.54 23.43 -19.17
C VAL A 21 43.70 24.41 -19.29
N HIS A 22 43.74 25.08 -20.44
CA HIS A 22 44.75 26.07 -20.75
C HIS A 22 44.78 27.16 -19.67
N ARG A 23 46.00 27.39 -19.17
CA ARG A 23 46.40 28.58 -18.41
C ARG A 23 45.79 29.83 -19.02
N LYS A 24 45.28 30.70 -18.15
CA LYS A 24 44.82 32.08 -18.38
C LYS A 24 43.37 32.20 -18.84
N SER A 25 42.44 32.11 -17.89
CA SER A 25 41.36 33.09 -17.73
C SER A 25 40.70 32.82 -16.40
N ALA A 26 40.93 33.75 -15.47
CA ALA A 26 40.24 33.82 -14.21
C ALA A 26 38.76 34.17 -14.45
N ALA A 27 37.97 33.83 -13.43
CA ALA A 27 36.59 34.23 -13.22
C ALA A 27 35.51 33.40 -13.95
N LEU A 28 34.59 32.92 -13.11
CA LEU A 28 33.18 32.65 -13.42
C LEU A 28 32.86 31.31 -14.09
N ALA A 29 32.64 30.27 -13.27
CA ALA A 29 31.58 29.25 -13.46
C ALA A 29 31.71 28.07 -12.48
N ILE A 30 31.82 28.34 -11.18
CA ILE A 30 31.62 27.31 -10.15
C ILE A 30 30.17 27.47 -9.68
N GLY A 31 29.24 26.67 -10.20
CA GLY A 31 27.86 26.74 -9.68
C GLY A 31 26.73 25.99 -10.38
N VAL A 32 26.91 25.29 -11.51
CA VAL A 32 25.74 24.75 -12.26
C VAL A 32 25.84 23.26 -12.62
N SER A 33 26.70 22.47 -11.98
CA SER A 33 26.85 21.04 -12.31
C SER A 33 26.22 20.04 -11.33
N LEU A 34 25.54 20.50 -10.26
CA LEU A 34 24.93 19.59 -9.26
C LEU A 34 23.41 19.38 -9.38
N LEU A 35 22.73 19.98 -10.37
CA LEU A 35 21.27 19.86 -10.52
C LEU A 35 20.80 18.79 -11.52
N ALA A 36 21.71 18.05 -12.17
CA ALA A 36 21.36 17.14 -13.27
C ALA A 36 21.06 15.69 -12.88
N THR A 37 21.03 15.32 -11.58
CA THR A 37 20.80 13.93 -11.13
C THR A 37 19.39 13.64 -10.63
N LEU A 38 18.42 14.54 -10.82
CA LEU A 38 17.01 14.33 -10.43
C LEU A 38 16.18 13.59 -11.51
N GLY A 39 16.83 12.85 -12.41
CA GLY A 39 16.19 12.17 -13.53
C GLY A 39 15.97 10.67 -13.29
N ALA A 40 14.70 10.30 -13.09
CA ALA A 40 14.08 9.02 -13.42
C ALA A 40 14.52 7.73 -12.68
N CYS A 41 13.88 7.47 -11.53
CA CYS A 41 13.57 6.10 -11.10
C CYS A 41 12.14 5.74 -11.52
N THR A 42 11.86 5.70 -12.82
CA THR A 42 10.56 5.22 -13.35
C THR A 42 10.60 3.71 -13.55
N ASN A 43 10.77 2.95 -12.47
CA ASN A 43 10.42 1.52 -12.47
C ASN A 43 8.89 1.40 -12.33
N THR A 44 8.15 1.98 -13.28
CA THR A 44 6.68 2.12 -13.20
C THR A 44 5.94 0.78 -13.28
N PRO A 45 6.28 -0.19 -14.15
CA PRO A 45 5.43 -1.36 -14.31
C PRO A 45 5.46 -2.31 -13.11
N THR A 46 6.61 -2.42 -12.44
CA THR A 46 6.77 -3.26 -11.25
C THR A 46 6.05 -2.67 -10.04
N LEU A 47 6.11 -1.35 -9.86
CA LEU A 47 5.41 -0.66 -8.79
C LEU A 47 3.90 -0.70 -8.97
N THR A 48 3.40 -0.54 -10.21
CA THR A 48 1.97 -0.67 -10.49
C THR A 48 1.46 -2.09 -10.17
N LYS A 49 2.21 -3.14 -10.54
CA LYS A 49 1.86 -4.54 -10.19
C LYS A 49 1.73 -4.72 -8.68
N GLU A 50 2.69 -4.20 -7.93
CA GLU A 50 2.69 -4.28 -6.47
C GLU A 50 1.47 -3.57 -5.87
N ARG A 51 1.14 -2.38 -6.35
CA ARG A 51 -0.06 -1.63 -5.90
C ARG A 51 -1.36 -2.37 -6.19
N VAL A 52 -1.47 -3.03 -7.34
CA VAL A 52 -2.63 -3.88 -7.66
C VAL A 52 -2.68 -5.09 -6.70
N ALA A 53 -1.55 -5.75 -6.45
CA ALA A 53 -1.48 -6.88 -5.52
C ALA A 53 -1.85 -6.47 -4.08
N GLN A 54 -1.36 -5.32 -3.61
CA GLN A 54 -1.73 -4.76 -2.32
C GLN A 54 -3.24 -4.51 -2.23
N SER A 55 -3.85 -3.92 -3.27
CA SER A 55 -5.30 -3.70 -3.29
C SER A 55 -6.11 -5.00 -3.29
N ASP A 56 -5.60 -6.07 -3.92
CA ASP A 56 -6.21 -7.41 -3.86
C ASP A 56 -6.21 -7.94 -2.43
N ALA A 57 -5.06 -7.86 -1.74
CA ALA A 57 -4.96 -8.26 -0.34
C ALA A 57 -5.95 -7.51 0.56
N SER A 58 -6.11 -6.19 0.37
CA SER A 58 -7.12 -5.41 1.09
C SER A 58 -8.55 -5.86 0.80
N VAL A 59 -8.88 -6.19 -0.46
CA VAL A 59 -10.20 -6.72 -0.81
C VAL A 59 -10.46 -8.09 -0.16
N GLN A 60 -9.43 -8.96 -0.08
CA GLN A 60 -9.54 -10.23 0.63
C GLN A 60 -9.72 -10.03 2.14
N GLN A 61 -9.02 -9.08 2.74
CA GLN A 61 -9.22 -8.72 4.14
C GLN A 61 -10.64 -8.17 4.38
N ALA A 62 -11.13 -7.30 3.50
CA ALA A 62 -12.49 -6.78 3.57
C ALA A 62 -13.53 -7.90 3.41
N GLN A 63 -13.28 -8.88 2.54
CA GLN A 63 -14.13 -10.06 2.41
C GLN A 63 -14.28 -10.83 3.73
N GLN A 64 -13.16 -11.05 4.42
CA GLN A 64 -13.13 -11.77 5.69
C GLN A 64 -13.80 -10.96 6.81
N ALA A 65 -13.58 -9.64 6.85
CA ALA A 65 -14.13 -8.76 7.87
C ALA A 65 -15.63 -8.47 7.69
N VAL A 66 -16.12 -8.36 6.45
CA VAL A 66 -17.55 -8.17 6.16
C VAL A 66 -18.29 -9.49 6.33
N GLY A 67 -17.73 -10.61 5.87
CA GLY A 67 -18.35 -11.93 5.98
C GLY A 67 -19.75 -11.95 5.35
N GLN A 68 -20.76 -12.30 6.15
CA GLN A 68 -22.19 -12.30 5.76
C GLN A 68 -22.94 -11.04 6.23
N SER A 69 -22.22 -10.02 6.72
CA SER A 69 -22.82 -8.77 7.17
C SER A 69 -23.32 -7.95 5.98
N GLU A 70 -24.52 -7.36 6.11
CA GLU A 70 -24.99 -6.34 5.17
C GLU A 70 -24.20 -5.03 5.32
N ALA A 71 -23.64 -4.77 6.51
CA ALA A 71 -22.85 -3.58 6.77
C ALA A 71 -21.51 -3.64 6.03
N GLY A 72 -21.32 -2.70 5.09
CA GLY A 72 -20.12 -2.64 4.25
C GLY A 72 -20.19 -3.49 2.99
N ALA A 73 -21.28 -4.23 2.75
CA ALA A 73 -21.42 -5.10 1.58
C ALA A 73 -21.37 -4.33 0.24
N ILE A 74 -22.01 -3.15 0.19
CA ILE A 74 -21.99 -2.29 -0.99
C ILE A 74 -20.57 -1.81 -1.29
N GLU A 75 -19.84 -1.38 -0.26
CA GLU A 75 -18.46 -0.93 -0.39
C GLU A 75 -17.52 -2.06 -0.80
N LEU A 76 -17.69 -3.26 -0.23
CA LEU A 76 -16.95 -4.45 -0.63
C LEU A 76 -17.19 -4.78 -2.11
N GLN A 77 -18.42 -4.65 -2.59
CA GLN A 77 -18.71 -4.84 -4.01
C GLN A 77 -17.99 -3.81 -4.88
N ARG A 78 -18.04 -2.52 -4.51
CA ARG A 78 -17.28 -1.46 -5.22
C ARG A 78 -15.78 -1.72 -5.21
N ALA A 79 -15.24 -2.26 -4.11
CA ALA A 79 -13.83 -2.61 -4.00
C ALA A 79 -13.45 -3.72 -5.00
N ARG A 80 -14.26 -4.78 -5.09
CA ARG A 80 -14.09 -5.86 -6.08
C ARG A 80 -14.18 -5.36 -7.51
N ASP A 81 -15.16 -4.50 -7.80
CA ASP A 81 -15.35 -3.94 -9.14
C ASP A 81 -14.13 -3.11 -9.55
N LYS A 82 -13.63 -2.25 -8.66
CA LYS A 82 -12.43 -1.43 -8.92
C LYS A 82 -11.16 -2.26 -9.03
N LEU A 83 -11.04 -3.33 -8.24
CA LEU A 83 -9.92 -4.27 -8.38
C LEU A 83 -9.96 -4.98 -9.74
N SER A 84 -11.14 -5.37 -10.21
CA SER A 84 -11.32 -5.95 -11.55
C SER A 84 -10.87 -4.99 -12.65
N VAL A 85 -11.28 -3.71 -12.56
CA VAL A 85 -10.81 -2.65 -13.48
C VAL A 85 -9.29 -2.50 -13.40
N ALA A 86 -8.70 -2.49 -12.21
CA ALA A 86 -7.26 -2.37 -12.02
C ALA A 86 -6.48 -3.53 -12.67
N LYS A 87 -6.94 -4.77 -12.45
CA LYS A 87 -6.37 -5.98 -13.07
C LYS A 87 -6.49 -5.94 -14.60
N ALA A 88 -7.62 -5.49 -15.13
CA ALA A 88 -7.82 -5.34 -16.57
C ALA A 88 -6.93 -4.25 -17.17
N ALA A 89 -6.77 -3.11 -16.51
CA ALA A 89 -5.88 -2.03 -16.95
C ALA A 89 -4.41 -2.47 -16.94
N LEU A 90 -3.99 -3.23 -15.93
CA LEU A 90 -2.66 -3.82 -15.86
C LEU A 90 -2.39 -4.79 -17.03
N ALA A 91 -3.36 -5.63 -17.39
CA ALA A 91 -3.27 -6.53 -18.54
C ALA A 91 -3.21 -5.78 -19.90
N LYS A 92 -3.74 -4.56 -19.95
CA LYS A 92 -3.72 -3.67 -21.13
C LYS A 92 -2.52 -2.71 -21.15
N ASP A 93 -1.58 -2.86 -20.21
CA ASP A 93 -0.43 -1.96 -20.03
C ASP A 93 -0.84 -0.48 -19.85
N GLN A 94 -1.91 -0.24 -19.08
CA GLN A 94 -2.45 1.08 -18.74
C GLN A 94 -2.13 1.42 -17.28
N PRO A 95 -0.87 1.79 -16.96
CA PRO A 95 -0.41 1.87 -15.57
C PRO A 95 -1.13 2.93 -14.75
N GLN A 96 -1.43 4.10 -15.34
CA GLN A 96 -2.12 5.17 -14.63
C GLN A 96 -3.54 4.78 -14.22
N GLU A 97 -4.28 4.08 -15.09
CA GLU A 97 -5.62 3.60 -14.77
C GLU A 97 -5.57 2.46 -13.74
N ALA A 98 -4.62 1.55 -13.90
CA ALA A 98 -4.39 0.47 -12.93
C ALA A 98 -4.11 1.03 -11.52
N GLU A 99 -3.23 2.03 -11.40
CA GLU A 99 -2.92 2.66 -10.11
C GLU A 99 -4.11 3.38 -9.49
N ARG A 100 -4.86 4.16 -10.30
CA ARG A 100 -6.05 4.88 -9.83
C ARG A 100 -7.13 3.91 -9.37
N SER A 101 -7.37 2.85 -10.13
CA SER A 101 -8.39 1.86 -9.81
C SER A 101 -7.98 0.98 -8.62
N ALA A 102 -6.69 0.63 -8.48
CA ALA A 102 -6.16 -0.07 -7.31
C ALA A 102 -6.29 0.77 -6.03
N ALA A 103 -5.98 2.07 -6.09
CA ALA A 103 -6.15 2.98 -4.96
C ALA A 103 -7.63 3.09 -4.53
N GLN A 104 -8.55 3.20 -5.49
CA GLN A 104 -9.98 3.19 -5.21
C GLN A 104 -10.44 1.85 -4.59
N ALA A 105 -9.95 0.72 -5.11
CA ALA A 105 -10.27 -0.60 -4.56
C ALA A 105 -9.84 -0.72 -3.10
N HIS A 106 -8.62 -0.28 -2.77
CA HIS A 106 -8.12 -0.24 -1.40
C HIS A 106 -8.99 0.63 -0.49
N LEU A 107 -9.34 1.86 -0.91
CA LEU A 107 -10.18 2.75 -0.11
C LEU A 107 -11.59 2.20 0.13
N TYR A 108 -12.21 1.59 -0.88
CA TYR A 108 -13.51 0.95 -0.71
C TYR A 108 -13.42 -0.28 0.20
N ALA A 109 -12.33 -1.04 0.15
CA ALA A 109 -12.09 -2.18 1.05
C ALA A 109 -11.98 -1.70 2.51
N GLU A 110 -11.17 -0.68 2.78
CA GLU A 110 -11.06 -0.08 4.12
C GLU A 110 -12.39 0.48 4.61
N LEU A 111 -13.15 1.13 3.74
CA LEU A 111 -14.48 1.63 4.08
C LEU A 111 -15.46 0.49 4.41
N ALA A 112 -15.40 -0.62 3.67
CA ALA A 112 -16.22 -1.80 3.96
C ALA A 112 -15.89 -2.40 5.33
N ILE A 113 -14.60 -2.54 5.65
CA ILE A 113 -14.11 -3.02 6.94
C ILE A 113 -14.61 -2.10 8.06
N ALA A 114 -14.41 -0.79 7.94
CA ALA A 114 -14.82 0.18 8.94
C ALA A 114 -16.34 0.15 9.20
N LYS A 115 -17.15 0.00 8.15
CA LYS A 115 -18.62 -0.12 8.29
C LYS A 115 -19.02 -1.42 8.97
N SER A 116 -18.40 -2.55 8.62
CA SER A 116 -18.66 -3.84 9.28
C SER A 116 -18.28 -3.81 10.76
N GLN A 117 -17.11 -3.25 11.09
CA GLN A 117 -16.66 -3.11 12.47
C GLN A 117 -17.56 -2.17 13.27
N SER A 118 -17.99 -1.04 12.68
CA SER A 118 -18.92 -0.13 13.35
C SER A 118 -20.27 -0.80 13.65
N ALA A 119 -20.81 -1.58 12.72
CA ALA A 119 -22.04 -2.32 12.94
C ALA A 119 -21.89 -3.37 14.05
N SER A 120 -20.79 -4.12 14.05
CA SER A 120 -20.48 -5.09 15.10
C SER A 120 -20.35 -4.42 16.48
N ALA A 121 -19.68 -3.27 16.55
CA ALA A 121 -19.53 -2.50 17.78
C ALA A 121 -20.86 -1.97 18.33
N ARG A 122 -21.75 -1.49 17.44
CA ARG A 122 -23.10 -1.06 17.81
C ARG A 122 -23.92 -2.22 18.38
N LYS A 123 -23.90 -3.37 17.70
CA LYS A 123 -24.59 -4.57 18.17
C LYS A 123 -24.09 -5.02 19.54
N ALA A 124 -22.78 -5.03 19.76
CA ALA A 124 -22.20 -5.36 21.06
C ALA A 124 -22.62 -4.37 22.16
N ALA A 125 -22.68 -3.07 21.84
CA ALA A 125 -23.18 -2.06 22.78
C ALA A 125 -24.66 -2.28 23.13
N ASP A 126 -25.50 -2.59 22.14
CA ASP A 126 -26.92 -2.89 22.34
C ASP A 126 -27.12 -4.14 23.22
N GLU A 127 -26.31 -5.18 23.04
CA GLU A 127 -26.31 -6.40 23.87
C GLU A 127 -25.93 -6.11 25.33
N VAL A 128 -24.94 -5.23 25.56
CA VAL A 128 -24.56 -4.80 26.91
C VAL A 128 -25.69 -4.01 27.58
N LEU A 129 -26.30 -3.06 26.86
CA LEU A 129 -27.42 -2.28 27.38
C LEU A 129 -28.63 -3.17 27.72
N ALA A 130 -28.95 -4.13 26.86
CA ALA A 130 -30.00 -5.12 27.12
C ALA A 130 -29.69 -5.96 28.37
N SER A 131 -28.44 -6.38 28.53
CA SER A 131 -28.00 -7.15 29.70
C SER A 131 -28.13 -6.34 31.00
N VAL A 132 -27.80 -5.05 30.98
CA VAL A 132 -27.96 -4.15 32.13
C VAL A 132 -29.43 -3.99 32.49
N GLU A 133 -30.33 -3.83 31.52
CA GLU A 133 -31.77 -3.68 31.82
C GLU A 133 -32.38 -4.97 32.40
N VAL A 134 -31.94 -6.14 31.92
CA VAL A 134 -32.30 -7.41 32.53
C VAL A 134 -31.84 -7.45 33.99
N LEU A 135 -30.57 -7.14 34.28
CA LEU A 135 -30.06 -7.12 35.66
C LEU A 135 -30.82 -6.13 36.56
N ARG A 136 -31.21 -4.97 36.03
CA ARG A 136 -32.01 -3.97 36.75
C ARG A 136 -33.40 -4.50 37.11
N THR A 137 -34.06 -5.14 36.15
CA THR A 137 -35.36 -5.80 36.34
C THR A 137 -35.25 -6.91 37.39
N GLU A 138 -34.19 -7.73 37.32
CA GLU A 138 -33.94 -8.79 38.30
C GLU A 138 -33.76 -8.24 39.71
N ALA A 139 -32.98 -7.17 39.86
CA ALA A 139 -32.76 -6.52 41.15
C ALA A 139 -34.06 -5.99 41.77
N GLU A 140 -34.94 -5.38 40.96
CA GLU A 140 -36.26 -4.91 41.40
C GLU A 140 -37.17 -6.06 41.84
N ARG A 141 -37.15 -7.20 41.13
CA ARG A 141 -37.94 -8.39 41.50
C ARG A 141 -37.46 -9.02 42.80
N THR A 142 -36.15 -9.06 43.04
CA THR A 142 -35.58 -9.67 44.25
C THR A 142 -35.52 -8.72 45.45
N SER A 143 -35.73 -7.43 45.24
CA SER A 143 -35.82 -6.46 46.34
C SER A 143 -37.11 -6.72 47.11
N PRO A 144 -37.05 -7.19 48.37
CA PRO A 144 -38.26 -7.22 49.19
C PRO A 144 -38.66 -5.76 49.35
N THR A 145 -39.76 -5.38 48.69
CA THR A 145 -40.38 -4.06 48.89
C THR A 145 -40.52 -3.88 50.40
N GLN A 146 -39.72 -2.96 50.90
CA GLN A 146 -39.57 -2.56 52.29
C GLN A 146 -40.98 -2.40 52.89
N ARG A 147 -41.38 -3.36 53.73
CA ARG A 147 -42.61 -3.31 54.51
C ARG A 147 -42.24 -3.19 55.99
#